data_AF-C5TAC5-F1
#
_entry.id   AF-C5TAC5-F1
#
_cell.length_a   1.000
_cell.length_b   1.000
_cell.length_c   1.000
_cell.angle_alpha   90.00
_cell.angle_beta   90.00
_cell.angle_gamma   90.00
#
_symmetry.space_group_name_H-M   'P 1'
#
loop_
_entity.id
_entity.type
_entity.pdbx_description
1 polymer ?
#
loop_
_entity_poly.entity_id
_entity_poly.type
_entity_poly.pdbx_seq_one_letter_code
_entity_poly.pdbx_strand_id
1 'polypeptide(L)'
;MQEITDPTPPQCFTPHDTDALWRLVTTPHPVVGKARHLGEALLQAGIINETKLLEGLQAQKAEQGQGIRRQVGQILVDRGDVTQDQLRHVIGSWLGEYMVNPTHLTPDAVSLALVPRAVAERESVLPLLARDDALVLLMADPYDRVLLDELR
;
A
#
# COMPACT_ATOMS: atom_id res chain seq x y z
N MET A 1 8.50 -5.72 34.82
CA MET A 1 8.07 -6.38 33.57
C MET A 1 7.70 -5.28 32.60
N GLN A 2 8.49 -5.07 31.55
CA GLN A 2 8.15 -4.13 30.49
C GLN A 2 7.22 -4.86 29.52
N GLU A 3 6.00 -4.34 29.35
CA GLU A 3 5.07 -4.76 28.32
C GLU A 3 5.74 -4.55 26.97
N ILE A 4 5.96 -5.65 26.26
CA ILE A 4 6.40 -5.65 24.87
C ILE A 4 5.19 -5.14 24.09
N THR A 5 5.19 -3.86 23.74
CA THR A 5 4.22 -3.30 22.80
C THR A 5 4.43 -4.02 21.47
N ASP A 6 3.56 -5.01 21.23
CA ASP A 6 3.45 -5.70 19.96
C ASP A 6 3.19 -4.65 18.86
N PRO A 7 4.02 -4.55 17.80
CA PRO A 7 3.71 -3.66 16.69
C PRO A 7 2.37 -4.11 16.13
N THR A 8 1.33 -3.27 16.32
CA THR A 8 0.00 -3.52 15.78
C THR A 8 0.18 -3.84 14.29
N PRO A 9 -0.17 -5.05 13.83
CA PRO A 9 0.01 -5.39 12.43
C PRO A 9 -0.75 -4.34 11.62
N PRO A 10 -0.13 -3.81 10.56
CA PRO A 10 -0.75 -2.78 9.78
C PRO A 10 -2.07 -3.33 9.22
N GLN A 11 -3.14 -2.56 9.41
CA GLN A 11 -4.51 -3.04 9.33
C GLN A 11 -4.85 -3.37 7.86
N CYS A 12 -4.62 -4.63 7.45
CA CYS A 12 -5.28 -5.17 6.27
C CYS A 12 -6.78 -5.14 6.53
N PHE A 13 -7.49 -4.26 5.83
CA PHE A 13 -8.93 -4.19 5.95
C PHE A 13 -9.54 -5.36 5.19
N THR A 14 -10.36 -6.15 5.88
CA THR A 14 -11.10 -7.27 5.30
C THR A 14 -12.59 -6.94 5.34
N PRO A 15 -13.10 -6.13 4.39
CA PRO A 15 -14.54 -5.91 4.33
C PRO A 15 -15.24 -7.24 4.04
N HIS A 16 -16.19 -7.61 4.90
CA HIS A 16 -16.92 -8.88 4.81
C HIS A 16 -18.15 -8.82 3.90
N ASP A 17 -18.55 -7.61 3.50
CA ASP A 17 -19.69 -7.36 2.60
C ASP A 17 -19.45 -6.10 1.77
N THR A 18 -20.31 -5.88 0.77
CA THR A 18 -20.26 -4.73 -0.14
C THR A 18 -20.54 -3.39 0.55
N ASP A 19 -21.31 -3.35 1.63
CA ASP A 19 -21.57 -2.12 2.39
C ASP A 19 -20.38 -1.71 3.27
N ALA A 20 -19.64 -2.67 3.80
CA ALA A 20 -18.37 -2.47 4.51
C ALA A 20 -17.29 -2.01 3.53
N LEU A 21 -17.20 -2.61 2.35
CA LEU A 21 -16.31 -2.15 1.28
C LEU A 21 -16.64 -0.72 0.87
N TRP A 22 -17.92 -0.41 0.65
CA TRP A 22 -18.36 0.93 0.28
C TRP A 22 -18.04 1.98 1.36
N ARG A 23 -18.34 1.68 2.63
CA ARG A 23 -17.96 2.56 3.74
C ARG A 23 -16.46 2.76 3.82
N LEU A 24 -15.67 1.71 3.62
CA LEU A 24 -14.22 1.79 3.62
C LEU A 24 -13.78 2.84 2.60
N VAL A 25 -14.07 2.63 1.31
CA VAL A 25 -13.61 3.52 0.23
C VAL A 25 -14.18 4.95 0.28
N THR A 26 -15.36 5.15 0.88
CA THR A 26 -15.99 6.47 0.99
C THR A 26 -15.61 7.23 2.26
N THR A 27 -14.97 6.58 3.24
CA THR A 27 -14.55 7.23 4.48
C THR A 27 -13.28 8.05 4.24
N PRO A 28 -13.19 9.30 4.73
CA PRO A 28 -11.94 10.06 4.72
C PRO A 28 -10.83 9.25 5.39
N HIS A 29 -9.80 8.87 4.64
CA HIS A 29 -8.78 7.96 5.14
C HIS A 29 -8.01 8.64 6.29
N PRO A 30 -7.85 7.98 7.44
CA PRO A 30 -6.89 8.43 8.43
C PRO A 30 -5.50 8.27 7.78
N VAL A 31 -4.88 9.39 7.40
CA VAL A 31 -3.48 9.39 6.95
C VAL A 31 -2.68 8.64 8.02
N VAL A 32 -2.14 7.46 7.67
CA VAL A 32 -1.40 6.65 8.64
C VAL A 32 -0.11 7.40 8.94
N GLY A 33 -0.14 8.14 10.04
CA GLY A 33 1.01 8.75 10.66
C GLY A 33 1.33 10.16 10.15
N LYS A 34 1.85 10.98 11.07
CA LYS A 34 2.42 12.32 10.80
C LYS A 34 3.76 12.26 10.05
N ALA A 35 4.19 11.08 9.60
CA ALA A 35 5.48 10.85 8.98
C ALA A 35 5.59 11.65 7.67
N ARG A 36 6.64 12.46 7.54
CA ARG A 36 6.90 13.23 6.31
C ARG A 36 7.74 12.45 5.31
N HIS A 37 8.42 11.40 5.78
CA HIS A 37 9.35 10.60 5.00
C HIS A 37 9.10 9.11 5.19
N LEU A 38 9.34 8.31 4.13
CA LEU A 38 9.19 6.86 4.16
C LEU A 38 10.00 6.19 5.29
N GLY A 39 11.21 6.69 5.58
CA GLY A 39 12.01 6.18 6.70
C GLY A 39 11.34 6.35 8.06
N GLU A 40 10.66 7.48 8.27
CA GLU A 40 9.87 7.72 9.49
C GLU A 40 8.62 6.83 9.52
N ALA A 41 7.99 6.61 8.37
CA ALA A 41 6.85 5.70 8.26
C ALA A 41 7.24 4.25 8.61
N LEU A 42 8.39 3.77 8.11
CA LEU A 42 8.93 2.44 8.44
C LEU A 42 9.25 2.30 9.94
N LEU A 43 9.75 3.38 10.57
CA LEU A 43 10.03 3.42 12.00
C LEU A 43 8.75 3.45 12.84
N GLN A 44 7.76 4.26 12.44
CA GLN A 44 6.44 4.33 13.08
C GLN A 44 5.66 3.01 12.97
N ALA A 45 5.82 2.31 11.85
CA ALA A 45 5.24 0.99 11.63
C ALA A 45 5.95 -0.14 12.40
N GLY A 46 7.06 0.15 13.09
CA GLY A 46 7.83 -0.84 13.86
C GLY A 46 8.58 -1.86 13.00
N ILE A 47 8.65 -1.66 11.68
CA ILE A 47 9.37 -2.56 10.75
C ILE A 47 10.88 -2.42 10.91
N ILE A 48 11.35 -1.21 11.21
CA ILE A 48 12.75 -0.92 11.51
C ILE A 48 12.87 -0.15 12.82
N ASN A 49 14.04 -0.21 13.44
CA ASN A 49 14.40 0.65 14.56
C ASN A 49 15.23 1.85 14.08
N GLU A 50 15.49 2.79 15.00
CA GLU A 50 16.24 4.02 14.72
C GLU A 50 17.67 3.72 14.21
N THR A 51 18.32 2.69 14.75
CA THR A 51 19.66 2.27 14.33
C THR A 51 19.68 1.86 12.85
N LYS A 52 18.77 0.98 12.44
CA LYS A 52 18.65 0.53 11.04
C LYS A 52 18.32 1.68 10.09
N LEU A 53 17.44 2.59 10.51
CA LEU A 53 17.12 3.78 9.73
C LEU A 53 18.36 4.66 9.51
N LEU A 54 19.14 4.92 10.56
CA LEU A 54 20.37 5.70 10.47
C LEU A 54 21.39 5.04 9.55
N GLU A 55 21.59 3.73 9.66
CA GLU A 55 22.50 2.98 8.79
C GLU A 55 22.07 3.03 7.31
N GLY A 56 20.78 2.89 7.04
CA GLY A 56 20.23 3.02 5.69
C GLY A 56 20.43 4.42 5.10
N LEU A 57 20.22 5.47 5.90
CA LEU A 57 20.46 6.86 5.49
C LEU A 57 21.94 7.17 5.27
N GLN A 58 22.83 6.60 6.08
CA GLN A 58 24.28 6.71 5.88
C GLN A 58 24.72 6.06 4.57
N ALA A 59 24.23 4.84 4.28
CA ALA A 59 24.47 4.17 3.02
C ALA A 59 23.94 4.98 1.83
N GLN A 60 22.73 5.54 1.94
CA GLN A 60 22.15 6.41 0.92
C GLN A 60 23.03 7.64 0.64
N LYS A 61 23.53 8.30 1.68
CA LYS A 61 24.44 9.45 1.53
C LYS A 61 25.77 9.07 0.88
N ALA A 62 26.32 7.91 1.23
CA ALA A 62 27.55 7.40 0.63
C ALA A 62 27.37 7.13 -0.88
N GLU A 63 26.27 6.47 -1.27
CA GLU A 63 25.93 6.23 -2.68
C GLU A 63 25.68 7.55 -3.43
N GLN A 64 24.99 8.52 -2.81
CA GLN A 64 24.80 9.85 -3.38
C GLN A 64 26.11 10.59 -3.63
N GLY A 65 27.10 10.44 -2.73
CA GLY A 65 28.45 10.96 -2.90
C GLY A 65 29.20 10.35 -4.10
N GLN A 66 28.78 9.17 -4.55
CA GLN A 66 29.29 8.48 -5.74
C GLN A 66 28.45 8.76 -7.00
N GLY A 67 27.46 9.67 -6.91
CA GLY A 67 26.55 10.01 -8.01
C GLY A 67 25.37 9.04 -8.17
N ILE A 68 25.19 8.08 -7.26
CA ILE A 68 24.11 7.10 -7.31
C ILE A 68 22.94 7.61 -6.45
N ARG A 69 21.79 7.88 -7.07
CA ARG A 69 20.56 8.22 -6.33
C ARG A 69 19.69 6.98 -6.16
N ARG A 70 19.62 6.46 -4.95
CA ARG A 70 18.65 5.43 -4.55
C ARG A 70 17.73 5.91 -3.43
N GLN A 71 16.57 5.27 -3.35
CA GLN A 71 15.63 5.47 -2.24
C GLN A 71 16.07 4.67 -1.02
N VAL A 72 15.88 5.21 0.18
CA VAL A 72 16.27 4.54 1.44
C VAL A 72 15.55 3.19 1.60
N GLY A 73 14.29 3.08 1.16
CA GLY A 73 13.54 1.83 1.20
C GLY A 73 14.22 0.70 0.41
N GLN A 74 14.71 1.00 -0.81
CA GLN A 74 15.42 0.01 -1.62
C GLN A 74 16.73 -0.43 -0.95
N ILE A 75 17.47 0.51 -0.39
CA ILE A 75 18.72 0.21 0.33
C ILE A 75 18.46 -0.70 1.53
N LEU A 76 17.38 -0.44 2.27
CA LEU A 76 16.98 -1.29 3.40
C LEU A 76 16.55 -2.70 2.95
N VAL A 77 15.90 -2.82 1.79
CA VAL A 77 15.57 -4.12 1.19
C VAL A 77 16.81 -4.88 0.77
N ASP A 78 17.74 -4.22 0.07
CA ASP A 78 18.99 -4.84 -0.41
C ASP A 78 19.87 -5.33 0.76
N ARG A 79 19.79 -4.67 1.92
CA ARG A 79 20.48 -5.05 3.16
C ARG A 79 19.77 -6.16 3.95
N GLY A 80 18.55 -6.53 3.56
CA GLY A 80 17.73 -7.49 4.29
C GLY A 80 17.09 -6.94 5.57
N ASP A 81 17.10 -5.61 5.76
CA ASP A 81 16.49 -4.96 6.92
C ASP A 81 14.97 -4.90 6.82
N VAL A 82 14.43 -4.89 5.60
CA VAL A 82 12.99 -4.81 5.27
C VAL A 82 12.72 -5.75 4.08
N THR A 83 11.57 -6.42 4.03
CA THR A 83 11.18 -7.19 2.83
C THR A 83 10.43 -6.33 1.81
N GLN A 84 10.39 -6.76 0.55
CA GLN A 84 9.64 -6.04 -0.50
C GLN A 84 8.15 -5.88 -0.14
N ASP A 85 7.53 -6.92 0.42
CA ASP A 85 6.14 -6.90 0.89
C ASP A 85 5.92 -5.92 2.05
N GLN A 86 6.82 -5.93 3.05
CA GLN A 86 6.75 -4.99 4.18
C GLN A 86 6.89 -3.54 3.70
N LEU A 87 7.81 -3.29 2.77
CA LEU A 87 8.01 -1.96 2.20
C LEU A 87 6.76 -1.48 1.46
N ARG A 88 6.20 -2.32 0.58
CA ARG A 88 4.94 -2.03 -0.12
C ARG A 88 3.81 -1.74 0.86
N HIS A 89 3.73 -2.52 1.93
CA HIS A 89 2.69 -2.36 2.93
C HIS A 89 2.78 -1.03 3.69
N VAL A 90 3.99 -0.66 4.11
CA VAL A 90 4.20 0.64 4.78
C VAL A 90 3.94 1.80 3.83
N ILE A 91 4.31 1.69 2.55
CA ILE A 91 4.01 2.73 1.56
C ILE A 91 2.50 2.89 1.38
N GLY A 92 1.76 1.80 1.14
CA GLY A 92 0.31 1.84 0.95
C GLY A 92 -0.40 2.47 2.15
N SER A 93 -0.08 1.99 3.35
CA SER A 93 -0.65 2.55 4.59
C SER A 93 -0.26 4.02 4.79
N TRP A 94 1.02 4.39 4.63
CA TRP A 94 1.51 5.76 4.79
C TRP A 94 0.86 6.75 3.82
N LEU A 95 0.58 6.32 2.59
CA LEU A 95 -0.13 7.11 1.59
C LEU A 95 -1.66 7.12 1.81
N GLY A 96 -2.13 6.38 2.81
CA GLY A 96 -3.51 6.34 3.25
C GLY A 96 -4.35 5.28 2.54
N GLU A 97 -3.77 4.41 1.73
CA GLU A 97 -4.53 3.45 0.92
C GLU A 97 -4.99 2.24 1.72
N TYR A 98 -6.21 1.78 1.42
CA TYR A 98 -6.69 0.50 1.91
C TYR A 98 -6.04 -0.64 1.13
N MET A 99 -5.03 -1.27 1.71
CA MET A 99 -4.62 -2.59 1.24
C MET A 99 -5.67 -3.61 1.66
N VAL A 100 -6.31 -4.21 0.67
CA VAL A 100 -7.33 -5.25 0.84
C VAL A 100 -6.83 -6.57 0.26
N ASN A 101 -7.15 -7.68 0.93
CA ASN A 101 -6.83 -9.00 0.43
C ASN A 101 -7.98 -9.53 -0.45
N PRO A 102 -7.76 -9.81 -1.75
CA PRO A 102 -8.81 -10.26 -2.66
C PRO A 102 -9.40 -11.63 -2.32
N THR A 103 -8.72 -12.51 -1.58
CA THR A 103 -9.22 -13.88 -1.31
C THR A 103 -10.51 -13.92 -0.50
N HIS A 104 -10.86 -12.81 0.16
CA HIS A 104 -12.06 -12.70 0.98
C HIS A 104 -13.13 -11.79 0.37
N LEU A 105 -12.89 -11.27 -0.83
CA LEU A 105 -13.82 -10.37 -1.52
C LEU A 105 -14.59 -11.14 -2.59
N THR A 106 -15.90 -10.92 -2.64
CA THR A 106 -16.75 -11.43 -3.72
C THR A 106 -17.18 -10.23 -4.58
N PRO A 107 -16.63 -10.09 -5.80
CA PRO A 107 -17.08 -9.08 -6.74
C PRO A 107 -18.57 -9.20 -7.05
N ASP A 108 -19.27 -8.07 -7.18
CA ASP A 108 -20.65 -8.10 -7.66
C ASP A 108 -20.71 -8.28 -9.19
N ALA A 109 -21.78 -8.91 -9.68
CA ALA A 109 -21.91 -9.22 -11.10
C ALA A 109 -21.96 -7.98 -12.00
N VAL A 110 -22.44 -6.84 -11.48
CA VAL A 110 -22.53 -5.60 -12.25
C VAL A 110 -21.12 -5.04 -12.49
N SER A 111 -20.26 -4.98 -11.48
CA SER A 111 -18.87 -4.52 -11.66
C SER A 111 -18.06 -5.40 -12.61
N LEU A 112 -18.21 -6.72 -12.54
CA LEU A 112 -17.54 -7.66 -13.45
C LEU A 112 -17.94 -7.47 -14.91
N ALA A 113 -19.16 -6.98 -15.18
CA ALA A 113 -19.62 -6.70 -16.53
C ALA A 113 -19.07 -5.39 -17.11
N LEU A 114 -18.58 -4.47 -16.26
CA LEU A 114 -18.08 -3.16 -16.68
C LEU A 114 -16.65 -3.22 -17.21
N VAL A 115 -15.83 -4.17 -16.73
CA VAL A 115 -14.44 -4.33 -17.19
C VAL A 115 -14.27 -5.67 -17.91
N PRO A 116 -13.93 -5.66 -19.21
CA PRO A 116 -13.66 -6.90 -19.93
C PRO A 116 -12.55 -7.71 -19.26
N ARG A 117 -12.78 -9.01 -19.10
CA ARG A 117 -11.82 -9.94 -18.45
C ARG A 117 -10.38 -9.83 -18.98
N ALA A 118 -10.22 -9.66 -20.29
CA ALA A 118 -8.90 -9.54 -20.92
C ALA A 118 -8.14 -8.27 -20.49
N VAL A 119 -8.85 -7.19 -20.16
CA VAL A 119 -8.26 -5.96 -19.59
C VAL A 119 -7.92 -6.19 -18.13
N ALA A 120 -8.86 -6.76 -17.37
CA ALA A 120 -8.67 -7.10 -15.95
C ALA A 120 -7.42 -7.95 -15.69
N GLU A 121 -7.22 -9.01 -16.49
CA GLU A 121 -6.06 -9.90 -16.36
C GLU A 121 -4.75 -9.23 -16.81
N ARG A 122 -4.77 -8.42 -17.88
CA ARG A 122 -3.57 -7.77 -18.42
C ARG A 122 -3.06 -6.67 -17.50
N GLU A 123 -3.98 -5.85 -16.98
CA GLU A 123 -3.66 -4.68 -16.17
C GLU A 123 -3.67 -5.00 -14.67
N SER A 124 -3.90 -6.26 -14.28
CA SER A 124 -3.99 -6.71 -12.89
C SER A 124 -4.98 -5.87 -12.06
N VAL A 125 -6.18 -5.69 -12.61
CA VAL A 125 -7.29 -4.98 -11.96
C VAL A 125 -8.48 -5.91 -11.75
N LEU A 126 -9.13 -5.79 -10.59
CA LEU A 126 -10.31 -6.56 -10.24
C LEU A 126 -11.45 -5.60 -9.85
N PRO A 127 -12.52 -5.51 -10.66
CA PRO A 127 -13.74 -4.82 -10.27
C PRO A 127 -14.35 -5.49 -9.05
N LEU A 128 -14.71 -4.71 -8.02
CA LEU A 128 -15.27 -5.23 -6.77
C LEU A 128 -16.72 -4.83 -6.55
N LEU A 129 -17.07 -3.57 -6.85
CA LEU A 129 -18.39 -2.99 -6.59
C LEU A 129 -18.70 -1.88 -7.59
N ALA A 130 -19.90 -1.87 -8.16
CA ALA A 130 -20.48 -0.72 -8.85
C ALA A 130 -21.64 -0.14 -8.03
N ARG A 131 -21.53 1.13 -7.59
CA ARG A 131 -22.55 1.82 -6.79
C ARG A 131 -22.46 3.34 -6.99
N ASP A 132 -23.61 4.02 -7.08
CA ASP A 132 -23.74 5.48 -7.13
C ASP A 132 -22.81 6.15 -8.17
N ASP A 133 -22.83 5.66 -9.42
CA ASP A 133 -21.95 6.08 -10.53
C ASP A 133 -20.43 5.94 -10.26
N ALA A 134 -20.05 5.18 -9.22
CA ALA A 134 -18.68 4.83 -8.91
C ALA A 134 -18.41 3.34 -9.13
N LEU A 135 -17.24 3.05 -9.69
CA LEU A 135 -16.69 1.70 -9.80
C LEU A 135 -15.52 1.56 -8.82
N VAL A 136 -15.67 0.67 -7.86
CA VAL A 136 -14.59 0.30 -6.93
C VAL A 136 -13.73 -0.76 -7.61
N LEU A 137 -12.46 -0.42 -7.83
CA LEU A 137 -11.46 -1.27 -8.42
C LEU A 137 -10.40 -1.63 -7.38
N LEU A 138 -10.02 -2.90 -7.34
CA LEU A 138 -8.77 -3.33 -6.74
C LEU A 138 -7.70 -3.33 -7.82
N MET A 139 -6.60 -2.63 -7.59
CA MET A 139 -5.50 -2.48 -8.54
C MET A 139 -4.19 -2.90 -7.90
N ALA A 140 -3.28 -3.45 -8.71
CA ALA A 140 -1.92 -3.73 -8.28
C ALA A 140 -1.11 -2.44 -8.00
N ASP A 141 -1.33 -1.39 -8.80
CA ASP A 141 -0.75 -0.05 -8.60
C ASP A 141 -1.81 1.04 -8.77
N PRO A 142 -2.34 1.62 -7.69
CA PRO A 142 -3.33 2.69 -7.77
C PRO A 142 -2.76 4.05 -8.20
N TYR A 143 -1.44 4.19 -8.35
CA TYR A 143 -0.81 5.41 -8.84
C TYR A 143 -0.60 5.41 -10.36
N ASP A 144 -0.91 4.32 -11.06
CA ASP A 144 -0.86 4.27 -12.52
C ASP A 144 -1.97 5.15 -13.11
N ARG A 145 -1.62 6.41 -13.37
CA ARG A 145 -2.54 7.40 -13.96
C ARG A 145 -2.97 7.04 -15.37
N VAL A 146 -2.12 6.34 -16.13
CA VAL A 146 -2.43 5.95 -17.51
C VAL A 146 -3.54 4.92 -17.48
N LEU A 147 -3.40 3.90 -16.63
CA LEU A 147 -4.41 2.88 -16.42
C LEU A 147 -5.72 3.46 -15.88
N LEU A 148 -5.64 4.37 -14.89
CA LEU A 148 -6.81 5.06 -14.35
C LEU A 148 -7.58 5.86 -15.42
N ASP A 149 -6.89 6.50 -16.36
CA ASP A 149 -7.53 7.23 -17.45
C ASP A 149 -8.07 6.30 -18.55
N GLU A 150 -7.49 5.10 -18.75
CA GLU A 150 -8.03 4.08 -19.66
C GLU A 150 -9.32 3.45 -19.13
N LEU A 151 -9.47 3.32 -17.81
CA LEU A 151 -10.61 2.69 -17.14
C LEU A 151 -11.79 3.65 -16.85
N ARG A 152 -11.67 4.94 -17.19
CA ARG A 152 -12.73 5.96 -17.08
C ARG A 152 -13.75 5.87 -18.21
#